data_AF-A0A918HQU4-F1
#
_entry.id   AF-A0A918HQU4-F1
#
_cell.length_a   1.000
_cell.length_b   1.000
_cell.length_c   1.000
_cell.angle_alpha   90.00
_cell.angle_beta   90.00
_cell.angle_gamma   90.00
#
_symmetry.space_group_name_H-M   'P 1'
#
loop_
_entity.id
_entity.type
_entity.pdbx_description
1 polymer ?
#
loop_
_entity_poly.entity_id
_entity_poly.type
_entity_poly.pdbx_seq_one_letter_code
_entity_poly.pdbx_strand_id
1 'polypeptide(L)'
;MTSLLANCVIFHTTLDLMNVIRGLQAEYWQITGEDLAAISPYLTNQLMRFGTYATTELTVRPNAFDPHLDVEFEAEEAPAAE
;
A
#
# COMPACT_ATOMS: atom_id res chain seq x y z
N MET A 1 -13.11 -6.54 -17.40
CA MET A 1 -11.83 -7.28 -17.33
C MET A 1 -10.67 -6.40 -16.85
N THR A 2 -10.63 -5.10 -17.20
CA THR A 2 -9.56 -4.17 -16.78
C THR A 2 -9.61 -3.75 -15.30
N SER A 3 -10.79 -3.63 -14.69
CA SER A 3 -10.92 -3.20 -13.28
C SER A 3 -10.36 -4.21 -12.27
N LEU A 4 -10.57 -5.52 -12.47
CA LEU A 4 -10.02 -6.54 -11.58
C LEU A 4 -8.48 -6.53 -11.59
N LEU A 5 -7.88 -6.51 -12.79
CA LEU A 5 -6.43 -6.47 -12.93
C LEU A 5 -5.85 -5.19 -12.30
N ALA A 6 -6.48 -4.03 -12.54
CA ALA A 6 -6.06 -2.77 -11.92
C ALA A 6 -6.12 -2.83 -10.38
N ASN A 7 -7.19 -3.39 -9.82
CA ASN A 7 -7.32 -3.57 -8.37
C ASN A 7 -6.24 -4.51 -7.81
N CYS A 8 -5.94 -5.62 -8.51
CA CYS A 8 -4.86 -6.53 -8.11
C CYS A 8 -3.49 -5.85 -8.11
N VAL A 9 -3.19 -5.02 -9.11
CA VAL A 9 -1.92 -4.29 -9.19
C VAL A 9 -1.79 -3.25 -8.09
N ILE A 10 -2.86 -2.50 -7.81
CA ILE A 10 -2.90 -1.53 -6.71
C ILE A 10 -2.68 -2.26 -5.38
N PHE A 11 -3.39 -3.36 -5.17
CA PHE A 11 -3.28 -4.15 -3.95
C PHE A 11 -1.87 -4.71 -3.74
N HIS A 12 -1.27 -5.29 -4.78
CA HIS A 12 0.10 -5.79 -4.71
C HIS A 12 1.10 -4.68 -4.35
N THR A 13 0.99 -3.52 -5.01
CA THR A 13 1.85 -2.37 -4.70
C THR A 13 1.70 -1.91 -3.25
N THR A 14 0.47 -1.86 -2.74
CA THR A 14 0.23 -1.49 -1.33
C THR A 14 0.81 -2.50 -0.36
N LEU A 15 0.75 -3.81 -0.67
CA LEU A 15 1.37 -4.85 0.16
C LEU A 15 2.89 -4.68 0.23
N ASP A 16 3.53 -4.44 -0.91
CA ASP A 16 4.98 -4.27 -0.99
C ASP A 16 5.44 -3.02 -0.20
N LEU A 17 4.71 -1.90 -0.34
CA LEU A 17 4.96 -0.70 0.45
C LEU A 17 4.81 -0.97 1.96
N MET A 18 3.74 -1.66 2.36
CA MET A 18 3.53 -2.03 3.77
C MET A 18 4.67 -2.90 4.32
N ASN A 19 5.20 -3.84 3.53
CA ASN A 19 6.33 -4.65 3.94
C ASN A 19 7.59 -3.81 4.18
N VAL A 20 7.86 -2.82 3.31
CA VAL A 20 8.97 -1.87 3.49
C VAL A 20 8.77 -1.04 4.76
N ILE A 21 7.57 -0.50 4.99
CA ILE A 21 7.24 0.29 6.19
C ILE A 21 7.45 -0.52 7.46
N ARG A 22 6.97 -1.78 7.49
CA ARG A 22 7.19 -2.68 8.62
C ARG A 22 8.67 -2.94 8.89
N GLY A 23 9.48 -3.06 7.84
CA GLY A 23 10.94 -3.17 7.96
C GLY A 23 11.56 -1.94 8.62
N LEU A 24 11.16 -0.74 8.18
CA LEU A 24 11.61 0.52 8.77
C LEU A 24 11.17 0.67 10.23
N GLN A 25 9.95 0.28 10.57
CA GLN A 25 9.46 0.28 11.96
C GLN A 25 10.25 -0.69 12.84
N ALA A 26 10.62 -1.86 12.32
CA ALA A 26 11.47 -2.83 13.03
C ALA A 26 12.88 -2.29 13.28
N GLU A 27 13.36 -1.36 12.46
CA GLU A 27 14.59 -0.60 12.66
C GLU A 27 14.42 0.64 13.58
N TYR A 28 13.26 0.79 14.22
CA TYR A 28 12.90 1.91 15.11
C TYR A 28 12.76 3.28 14.41
N TRP A 29 12.52 3.31 13.10
CA TRP A 29 12.12 4.54 12.42
C TRP A 29 10.67 4.90 12.77
N GLN A 30 10.42 6.16 13.09
CA GLN A 30 9.08 6.70 13.24
C GLN A 30 8.52 7.08 11.87
N ILE A 31 7.37 6.51 11.51
CA ILE A 31 6.65 6.78 10.25
C ILE A 31 5.29 7.34 10.63
N THR A 32 4.99 8.53 10.12
CA THR A 32 3.73 9.23 10.39
C THR A 32 2.70 8.97 9.28
N GLY A 33 1.42 9.23 9.56
CA GLY A 33 0.38 9.19 8.53
C GLY A 33 0.63 10.16 7.37
N GLU A 34 1.29 11.30 7.63
CA GLU A 34 1.68 12.28 6.60
C GLU A 34 2.75 11.73 5.66
N ASP A 35 3.75 11.01 6.19
CA ASP A 35 4.77 10.34 5.38
C ASP A 35 4.14 9.31 4.43
N LEU A 36 3.14 8.57 4.91
CA LEU A 36 2.40 7.61 4.08
C LEU A 36 1.52 8.30 3.04
N ALA A 37 0.88 9.42 3.39
CA ALA A 37 0.07 10.19 2.46
C ALA A 37 0.90 10.73 1.27
N ALA A 38 2.16 11.07 1.51
CA ALA A 38 3.10 11.49 0.46
C ALA A 38 3.45 10.35 -0.52
N ILE A 39 3.39 9.09 -0.09
CA ILE A 39 3.74 7.90 -0.88
C ILE A 39 2.48 7.29 -1.53
N SER A 40 1.48 8.12 -1.87
CA SER A 40 0.16 7.64 -2.29
C SER A 40 0.23 6.48 -3.31
N PRO A 41 -0.57 5.39 -3.14
CA PRO A 41 -0.63 4.28 -4.11
C PRO A 41 -1.08 4.73 -5.51
N TYR A 42 -1.64 5.93 -5.59
CA TYR A 42 -2.09 6.60 -6.80
C TYR A 42 -1.02 7.50 -7.44
N LEU A 43 0.25 7.39 -7.03
CA LEU A 43 1.37 8.00 -7.75
C LEU A 43 1.41 7.44 -9.18
N THR A 44 0.81 8.19 -10.11
CA THR A 44 0.67 7.79 -11.51
C THR A 44 1.98 7.86 -12.28
N ASN A 45 3.01 8.50 -11.73
CA ASN A 45 4.19 8.93 -12.47
C ASN A 45 5.50 8.18 -12.12
N GLN A 46 5.48 7.18 -11.23
CA GLN A 46 6.70 6.51 -10.77
C GLN A 46 6.54 5.00 -10.50
N LEU A 47 5.33 4.46 -10.60
CA LEU A 47 5.08 3.03 -10.50
C LEU A 47 5.03 2.42 -11.90
N MET A 48 5.72 1.31 -12.13
CA MET A 48 5.63 0.50 -13.34
C MET A 48 4.25 -0.16 -13.44
N ARG A 49 3.19 0.62 -13.71
CA ARG A 49 1.79 0.13 -13.82
C ARG A 49 1.64 -0.96 -14.88
N PHE A 50 2.54 -1.00 -15.87
CA PHE A 50 2.56 -1.97 -16.95
C PHE A 50 3.95 -2.59 -17.15
N GLY A 51 4.57 -3.07 -16.06
CA GLY A 51 5.78 -3.90 -16.11
C GLY A 51 5.50 -5.38 -16.34
N THR A 52 6.56 -6.18 -16.50
CA THR A 52 6.47 -7.64 -16.51
C THR A 52 6.30 -8.14 -15.07
N TYR A 53 5.07 -8.51 -14.70
CA TYR A 53 4.83 -9.20 -13.43
C TYR A 53 5.20 -10.68 -13.57
N ALA A 54 6.05 -11.20 -12.69
CA ALA A 54 6.36 -12.61 -12.64
C ALA A 54 5.13 -13.39 -12.16
N THR A 55 4.55 -14.20 -13.04
CA THR A 55 3.37 -15.03 -12.72
C THR A 55 3.75 -16.40 -12.13
N THR A 56 5.04 -16.66 -11.98
CA THR A 56 5.61 -17.94 -11.53
C THR A 56 5.07 -18.38 -10.17
N GLU A 57 4.75 -17.44 -9.29
CA GLU A 57 4.29 -17.72 -7.92
C GLU A 57 2.76 -17.67 -7.76
N LEU A 58 1.98 -17.50 -8.84
CA LEU A 58 0.51 -17.44 -8.76
C LEU A 58 -0.13 -18.69 -8.16
N THR A 59 0.56 -19.84 -8.20
CA THR A 59 0.09 -21.10 -7.63
C THR A 59 0.44 -21.26 -6.15
N VAL A 60 1.30 -20.40 -5.62
CA VAL A 60 1.67 -20.39 -4.21
C VAL A 60 0.55 -19.71 -3.43
N ARG A 61 0.07 -20.38 -2.39
CA ARG A 61 -0.91 -19.78 -1.49
C ARG A 61 -0.21 -18.67 -0.69
N PRO A 62 -0.69 -17.41 -0.75
CA PRO A 62 -0.10 -16.34 0.05
C PRO A 62 -0.36 -16.59 1.54
N ASN A 63 0.50 -16.00 2.37
CA ASN A 63 0.26 -15.92 3.81
C ASN A 63 -1.06 -15.21 4.10
N ALA A 64 -1.61 -15.42 5.31
CA ALA A 64 -2.80 -14.71 5.73
C ALA A 64 -2.56 -13.20 5.67
N PHE A 65 -3.51 -12.48 5.07
CA PHE A 65 -3.44 -11.03 4.97
C PHE A 65 -3.58 -10.40 6.35
N ASP A 66 -2.61 -9.57 6.72
CA ASP A 66 -2.63 -8.75 7.93
C ASP A 66 -2.71 -7.25 7.54
N PRO A 67 -3.87 -6.60 7.75
CA PRO A 67 -4.05 -5.19 7.42
C PRO A 67 -3.46 -4.22 8.45
N HIS A 68 -3.03 -4.70 9.62
CA HIS A 68 -2.66 -3.80 10.72
C HIS A 68 -1.30 -3.16 10.51
N LEU A 69 -1.21 -1.84 10.48
CA LEU A 69 0.05 -1.09 10.40
C LEU A 69 0.11 -0.11 11.57
N ASP A 70 1.24 -0.06 12.28
CA ASP A 70 1.43 0.77 13.48
C ASP A 70 1.66 2.25 13.11
N VAL A 71 0.68 2.87 12.46
CA VAL A 71 0.73 4.28 12.05
C VAL A 71 -0.58 4.97 12.43
N GLU A 72 -0.45 6.10 13.10
CA GLU A 72 -1.58 6.96 13.45
C GLU A 72 -1.86 7.92 12.27
N PHE A 73 -3.10 7.91 11.79
CA PHE A 73 -3.60 8.91 10.84
C PHE A 73 -4.39 9.94 11.63
N GLU A 74 -4.08 11.23 11.46
CA GLU A 74 -4.94 12.28 12.01
C GLU A 74 -6.31 12.22 11.32
N ALA A 75 -7.38 12.16 12.12
CA ALA A 75 -8.73 12.13 11.58
C ALA A 75 -9.02 13.50 10.96
N GLU A 76 -9.30 13.53 9.66
CA GLU A 76 -9.77 14.75 9.01
C GLU A 76 -11.12 15.14 9.62
N GLU A 77 -11.17 16.30 10.25
CA GLU A 77 -12.37 16.82 10.89
C GLU A 77 -13.42 17.03 9.79
N ALA A 78 -14.46 16.17 9.79
CA ALA A 78 -15.51 16.23 8.80
C ALA A 78 -16.12 17.65 8.79
N PRO A 79 -16.32 18.28 7.62
CA PRO A 79 -16.88 19.61 7.57
C PRO A 79 -18.25 19.57 8.26
N ALA A 80 -18.44 20.47 9.22
CA ALA A 80 -19.72 20.65 9.90
C ALA A 80 -20.82 20.80 8.83
N ALA A 81 -21.75 19.85 8.81
CA ALA A 81 -22.92 19.93 7.95
C ALA A 81 -23.72 21.19 8.34
N GLU A 82 -23.71 22.20 7.47
CA GLU A 82 -24.56 23.38 7.54
C GLU A 82 -25.74 23.25 6.55
#